data_AF-A0A0G2Z7T1-F1
#
_entry.id   AF-A0A0G2Z7T1-F1
#
_cell.length_a   1.000
_cell.length_b   1.000
_cell.length_c   1.000
_cell.angle_alpha   90.00
_cell.angle_beta   90.00
_cell.angle_gamma   90.00
#
_symmetry.space_group_name_H-M   'P 1'
#
loop_
_entity.id
_entity.type
_entity.pdbx_description
1 polymer ?
#
loop_
_entity_poly.entity_id
_entity_poly.type
_entity_poly.pdbx_seq_one_letter_code
_entity_poly.pdbx_strand_id
1 'polypeptide(L)'
;MNSTFYESGRKVYYFGRTNGKNEDIGWHVRGKMGGLWFENVRLFSSITLSRGDDILTPDKFTNNIHHKILVFGETALKFVAHPHESTFAISLADYKPNDALNFQVDPTPTWLEEEKLTPVFEIVRRRAETVIIVSLNEKRKFFIRANTPSVKIKDDIITIIPQSNPLTCTISGDSVTHVPFDSVVGVKKEYYSKFLPADKEDIKFWAQLNALDLYFEREAGEGYVAGLPEFPWWFGIDSVYTGLGLLRTSQIELVKASIENLARFGDGLAPHEVTTAGRIYARARINELPAFAYLVTRYVALTGEVSFMKLVDTACKRLLSSINKDGYPVGEGIVEVPGTEASAMLDSASWFYKLLFELESSGLIDHLECRSETKPLLEKLHKNFIKVWGNEELFFDAISGGEKYFFGHFIQIYPLALELVPKEYGKRALETMKERGFFTNNGMIHTLPLEMFEAGEYGPTDKNSIVWSLPTALALKAAINYGDTQLEAHMRSSFEEALKIGMPGAIPEILPDGGCTVQAWNAFLVDVL
;
A
#
# COMPACT_ATOMS: atom_id res chain seq x y z
N MET A 1 17.11 18.58 -7.58
CA MET A 1 16.46 17.42 -6.94
C MET A 1 14.97 17.49 -7.26
N ASN A 2 14.42 16.49 -7.95
CA ASN A 2 12.99 16.45 -8.35
C ASN A 2 12.45 15.02 -8.21
N SER A 3 12.53 14.47 -6.99
CA SER A 3 12.00 13.16 -6.63
C SER A 3 10.61 13.30 -6.00
N THR A 4 9.84 12.21 -5.95
CA THR A 4 8.59 12.14 -5.20
C THR A 4 8.85 11.85 -3.72
N PHE A 5 7.95 12.33 -2.87
CA PHE A 5 7.91 11.98 -1.45
C PHE A 5 6.47 12.05 -0.95
N TYR A 6 6.24 11.47 0.22
CA TYR A 6 4.97 11.55 0.91
C TYR A 6 5.13 11.95 2.39
N GLU A 7 4.06 12.47 2.98
CA GLU A 7 3.90 12.70 4.41
C GLU A 7 2.47 12.37 4.78
N SER A 8 2.28 11.36 5.63
CA SER A 8 0.96 10.77 5.86
C SER A 8 0.58 10.71 7.33
N GLY A 9 -0.71 10.84 7.57
CA GLY A 9 -1.40 10.52 8.81
C GLY A 9 -2.72 9.83 8.47
N ARG A 10 -3.43 9.37 9.49
CA ARG A 10 -4.61 8.51 9.27
C ARG A 10 -5.71 9.18 8.44
N LYS A 11 -5.89 10.51 8.53
CA LYS A 11 -6.99 11.26 7.87
C LYS A 11 -6.53 12.24 6.78
N VAL A 12 -5.22 12.46 6.69
CA VAL A 12 -4.63 13.47 5.80
C VAL A 12 -3.29 12.99 5.31
N TYR A 13 -3.02 13.16 4.03
CA TYR A 13 -1.71 12.83 3.45
C TYR A 13 -1.33 13.83 2.37
N TYR A 14 -0.03 14.05 2.24
CA TYR A 14 0.57 14.74 1.11
C TYR A 14 1.36 13.72 0.29
N PHE A 15 1.21 13.77 -1.04
CA PHE A 15 2.10 13.11 -1.99
C PHE A 15 2.50 14.11 -3.06
N GLY A 16 3.79 14.21 -3.37
CA GLY A 16 4.22 15.14 -4.41
C GLY A 16 5.71 15.15 -4.67
N ARG A 17 6.14 16.06 -5.53
CA ARG A 17 7.55 16.26 -5.87
C ARG A 17 8.22 17.20 -4.88
N THR A 18 9.53 17.07 -4.71
CA THR A 18 10.33 17.94 -3.84
C THR A 18 10.28 19.42 -4.24
N ASN A 19 10.01 19.75 -5.51
CA ASN A 19 9.81 21.12 -5.96
C ASN A 19 8.38 21.67 -5.71
N GLY A 20 7.47 20.85 -5.18
CA GLY A 20 6.10 21.23 -4.85
C GLY A 20 5.13 21.27 -6.03
N LYS A 21 5.59 21.01 -7.26
CA LYS A 21 4.78 21.00 -8.49
C LYS A 21 4.31 19.57 -8.80
N ASN A 22 3.03 19.31 -8.59
CA ASN A 22 2.48 17.95 -8.59
C ASN A 22 1.52 17.66 -9.75
N GLU A 23 1.55 18.48 -10.79
CA GLU A 23 0.79 18.24 -12.01
C GLU A 23 1.23 16.91 -12.66
N ASP A 24 0.29 16.26 -13.36
CA ASP A 24 0.52 15.04 -14.13
C ASP A 24 0.97 13.82 -13.28
N ILE A 25 0.68 13.83 -11.97
CA ILE A 25 0.89 12.66 -11.10
C ILE A 25 -0.35 11.77 -11.11
N GLY A 26 -0.14 10.50 -11.44
CA GLY A 26 -1.09 9.40 -11.37
C GLY A 26 -2.20 9.36 -12.41
N TRP A 27 -2.86 8.21 -12.50
CA TRP A 27 -3.70 7.87 -13.66
C TRP A 27 -5.18 7.62 -13.30
N HIS A 28 -5.50 7.14 -12.10
CA HIS A 28 -6.89 6.93 -11.67
C HIS A 28 -7.72 8.22 -11.64
N VAL A 29 -7.17 9.28 -11.03
CA VAL A 29 -7.60 10.65 -11.29
C VAL A 29 -6.51 11.32 -12.10
N ARG A 30 -6.63 11.20 -13.43
CA ARG A 30 -5.57 11.55 -14.39
C ARG A 30 -4.91 12.89 -14.09
N GLY A 31 -3.62 12.83 -13.76
CA GLY A 31 -2.75 13.96 -13.46
C GLY A 31 -3.05 14.69 -12.15
N LYS A 32 -3.91 14.13 -11.30
CA LYS A 32 -4.44 14.76 -10.09
C LYS A 32 -4.21 13.95 -8.81
N MET A 33 -3.45 12.86 -8.83
CA MET A 33 -3.17 12.05 -7.64
C MET A 33 -2.16 12.73 -6.67
N GLY A 34 -1.33 13.64 -7.18
CA GLY A 34 -0.42 14.44 -6.35
C GLY A 34 -1.09 15.65 -5.70
N GLY A 35 -0.73 15.95 -4.45
CA GLY A 35 -1.24 17.07 -3.68
C GLY A 35 -1.44 16.76 -2.19
N LEU A 36 -2.09 17.68 -1.49
CA LEU A 36 -2.53 17.51 -0.10
C LEU A 36 -4.00 17.05 -0.08
N TRP A 37 -4.22 15.86 0.44
CA TRP A 37 -5.50 15.18 0.51
C TRP A 37 -6.00 15.12 1.94
N PHE A 38 -7.27 15.47 2.12
CA PHE A 38 -8.02 15.33 3.36
C PHE A 38 -9.20 14.42 3.09
N GLU A 39 -9.34 13.36 3.88
CA GLU A 39 -10.40 12.37 3.68
C GLU A 39 -10.41 11.86 2.23
N ASN A 40 -11.47 12.20 1.47
CA ASN A 40 -11.71 11.81 0.09
C ASN A 40 -11.60 12.97 -0.89
N VAL A 41 -10.88 14.05 -0.52
CA VAL A 41 -10.73 15.25 -1.34
C VAL A 41 -9.30 15.77 -1.31
N ARG A 42 -8.72 15.98 -2.48
CA ARG A 42 -7.51 16.78 -2.65
C ARG A 42 -7.86 18.24 -2.48
N LEU A 43 -7.27 18.93 -1.52
CA LEU A 43 -7.48 20.36 -1.31
C LEU A 43 -6.50 21.21 -2.13
N PHE A 44 -5.22 20.86 -2.09
CA PHE A 44 -4.17 21.56 -2.83
C PHE A 44 -3.51 20.61 -3.82
N SER A 45 -3.33 21.04 -5.07
CA SER A 45 -2.50 20.33 -6.03
C SER A 45 -1.01 20.56 -5.73
N SER A 46 -0.62 21.80 -5.44
CA SER A 46 0.80 22.18 -5.31
C SER A 46 1.05 22.99 -4.03
N ILE A 47 2.17 22.72 -3.36
CA ILE A 47 2.69 23.51 -2.22
C ILE A 47 4.12 23.90 -2.54
N THR A 48 4.34 25.17 -2.90
CA THR A 48 5.63 25.65 -3.40
C THR A 48 6.20 26.79 -2.55
N LEU A 49 7.52 26.88 -2.48
CA LEU A 49 8.22 28.04 -1.92
C LEU A 49 8.68 28.92 -3.09
N SER A 50 8.33 30.20 -3.08
CA SER A 50 8.82 31.17 -4.06
C SER A 50 9.73 32.21 -3.42
N ARG A 51 10.60 32.85 -4.22
CA ARG A 51 11.35 34.06 -3.86
C ARG A 51 11.12 35.12 -4.92
N GLY A 52 10.34 36.14 -4.58
CA GLY A 52 9.81 37.04 -5.62
C GLY A 52 8.92 36.25 -6.59
N ASP A 53 9.24 36.31 -7.89
CA ASP A 53 8.48 35.64 -8.95
C ASP A 53 8.95 34.20 -9.24
N ASP A 54 10.10 33.79 -8.67
CA ASP A 54 10.70 32.49 -8.95
C ASP A 54 10.24 31.41 -7.96
N ILE A 55 9.81 30.25 -8.46
CA ILE A 55 9.57 29.05 -7.65
C ILE A 55 10.90 28.36 -7.37
N LEU A 56 11.21 28.15 -6.09
CA LEU A 56 12.46 27.56 -5.65
C LEU A 56 12.45 26.03 -5.81
N THR A 57 13.62 25.47 -6.07
CA THR A 57 13.87 24.02 -6.03
C THR A 57 14.78 23.73 -4.84
N PRO A 58 14.49 22.70 -4.03
CA PRO A 58 15.31 22.39 -2.87
C PRO A 58 16.66 21.80 -3.26
N ASP A 59 17.67 22.12 -2.47
CA ASP A 59 19.02 21.55 -2.54
C ASP A 59 19.05 20.16 -1.91
N LYS A 60 18.24 19.94 -0.87
CA LYS A 60 18.21 18.70 -0.10
C LYS A 60 16.80 18.37 0.39
N PHE A 61 16.46 17.09 0.31
CA PHE A 61 15.35 16.47 1.01
C PHE A 61 15.88 15.61 2.17
N THR A 62 15.19 15.65 3.31
CA THR A 62 15.46 14.73 4.44
C THR A 62 14.16 14.07 4.85
N ASN A 63 14.13 12.73 4.76
CA ASN A 63 13.07 11.93 5.35
C ASN A 63 13.38 11.71 6.83
N ASN A 64 12.74 12.46 7.72
CA ASN A 64 12.72 12.12 9.13
C ASN A 64 11.48 11.24 9.39
N ILE A 65 11.60 10.29 10.31
CA ILE A 65 10.51 9.36 10.66
C ILE A 65 9.22 10.10 11.04
N HIS A 66 9.33 11.28 11.68
CA HIS A 66 8.18 12.01 12.21
C HIS A 66 7.79 13.25 11.41
N HIS A 67 8.60 13.68 10.43
CA HIS A 67 8.30 14.85 9.57
C HIS A 67 9.20 14.88 8.34
N LYS A 68 8.87 15.69 7.33
CA LYS A 68 9.72 15.87 6.14
C LYS A 68 10.38 17.24 6.15
N ILE A 69 11.57 17.35 5.55
CA ILE A 69 12.31 18.60 5.45
C ILE A 69 12.80 18.80 4.01
N LEU A 70 12.50 19.96 3.45
CA LEU A 70 13.09 20.50 2.23
C LEU A 70 13.96 21.70 2.58
N VAL A 71 15.19 21.72 2.06
CA VAL A 71 16.19 22.76 2.35
C VAL A 71 16.49 23.55 1.09
N PHE A 72 16.48 24.88 1.19
CA PHE A 72 16.73 25.87 0.13
C PHE A 72 17.80 26.86 0.62
N GLY A 73 19.07 26.51 0.48
CA GLY A 73 20.20 27.18 1.12
C GLY A 73 20.11 27.05 2.63
N GLU A 74 19.86 28.17 3.30
CA GLU A 74 19.62 28.22 4.75
C GLU A 74 18.15 28.00 5.13
N THR A 75 17.22 28.21 4.18
CA THR A 75 15.79 28.15 4.42
C THR A 75 15.32 26.71 4.52
N ALA A 76 14.56 26.39 5.57
CA ALA A 76 14.05 25.04 5.83
C ALA A 76 12.52 25.03 5.84
N LEU A 77 11.91 24.25 4.94
CA LEU A 77 10.47 24.00 4.87
C LEU A 77 10.18 22.59 5.38
N LYS A 78 9.39 22.50 6.45
CA LYS A 78 9.05 21.25 7.13
C LYS A 78 7.58 20.93 7.03
N PHE A 79 7.24 19.65 6.96
CA PHE A 79 5.88 19.14 6.81
C PHE A 79 5.61 18.01 7.79
N VAL A 80 4.43 17.99 8.41
CA VAL A 80 3.98 16.88 9.25
C VAL A 80 2.46 16.71 9.17
N ALA A 81 2.01 15.48 8.95
CA ALA A 81 0.60 15.10 9.06
C ALA A 81 0.32 14.62 10.50
N HIS A 82 -0.80 15.04 11.07
CA HIS A 82 -1.21 14.56 12.38
C HIS A 82 -1.58 13.07 12.31
N PRO A 83 -1.14 12.23 13.26
CA PRO A 83 -1.40 10.78 13.21
C PRO A 83 -2.86 10.38 13.44
N HIS A 84 -3.78 11.31 13.71
CA HIS A 84 -5.15 11.02 14.18
C HIS A 84 -6.16 12.02 13.64
N GLU A 85 -5.84 13.31 13.73
CA GLU A 85 -6.72 14.38 13.28
C GLU A 85 -6.53 14.69 11.80
N SER A 86 -7.56 15.27 11.19
CA SER A 86 -7.55 15.84 9.84
C SER A 86 -6.75 17.15 9.83
N THR A 87 -5.45 17.09 10.15
CA THR A 87 -4.57 18.25 10.38
C THR A 87 -3.19 18.05 9.76
N PHE A 88 -2.74 19.02 8.97
CA PHE A 88 -1.41 19.06 8.35
C PHE A 88 -0.69 20.36 8.77
N ALA A 89 0.51 20.26 9.32
CA ALA A 89 1.28 21.40 9.80
C ALA A 89 2.56 21.61 8.98
N ILE A 90 2.86 22.87 8.73
CA ILE A 90 4.01 23.35 7.98
C ILE A 90 4.77 24.36 8.82
N SER A 91 6.10 24.28 8.78
CA SER A 91 7.01 25.25 9.39
C SER A 91 8.04 25.69 8.37
N LEU A 92 8.17 27.00 8.15
CA LEU A 92 9.18 27.63 7.30
C LEU A 92 10.11 28.45 8.19
N ALA A 93 11.34 27.98 8.35
CA ALA A 93 12.38 28.62 9.15
C ALA A 93 13.47 29.20 8.25
N ASP A 94 14.14 30.24 8.76
CA ASP A 94 15.36 30.82 8.15
C ASP A 94 15.15 31.25 6.69
N TYR A 95 13.94 31.74 6.41
CA TYR A 95 13.53 32.28 5.12
C TYR A 95 14.28 33.57 4.79
N LYS A 96 14.47 33.82 3.49
CA LYS A 96 15.07 35.06 2.98
C LYS A 96 14.00 36.11 2.69
N PRO A 97 14.37 37.40 2.57
CA PRO A 97 13.45 38.43 2.10
C PRO A 97 12.78 38.03 0.78
N ASN A 98 11.47 38.31 0.68
CA ASN A 98 10.61 37.94 -0.45
C ASN A 98 10.30 36.45 -0.62
N ASP A 99 10.71 35.59 0.32
CA ASP A 99 10.22 34.22 0.34
C ASP A 99 8.72 34.20 0.65
N ALA A 100 7.96 33.33 -0.01
CA ALA A 100 6.54 33.14 0.25
C ALA A 100 6.12 31.68 0.04
N LEU A 101 5.22 31.20 0.88
CA LEU A 101 4.63 29.87 0.76
C LEU A 101 3.35 29.95 -0.05
N ASN A 102 3.27 29.20 -1.15
CA ASN A 102 2.15 29.24 -2.07
C ASN A 102 1.41 27.90 -2.09
N PHE A 103 0.10 27.95 -1.98
CA PHE A 103 -0.80 26.81 -2.08
C PHE A 103 -1.70 27.00 -3.31
N GLN A 104 -1.59 26.07 -4.27
CA GLN A 104 -2.51 26.01 -5.39
C GLN A 104 -3.75 25.21 -4.98
N VAL A 105 -4.88 25.88 -4.85
CA VAL A 105 -6.18 25.27 -4.55
C VAL A 105 -6.69 24.59 -5.82
N ASP A 106 -6.98 23.29 -5.74
CA ASP A 106 -7.51 22.49 -6.85
C ASP A 106 -8.35 21.34 -6.27
N PRO A 107 -9.56 21.66 -5.76
CA PRO A 107 -10.38 20.69 -5.07
C PRO A 107 -10.78 19.57 -6.03
N THR A 108 -10.31 18.37 -5.75
CA THR A 108 -10.56 17.19 -6.59
C THR A 108 -11.06 16.06 -5.70
N PRO A 109 -12.25 15.50 -5.96
CA PRO A 109 -12.73 14.37 -5.18
C PRO A 109 -11.92 13.11 -5.53
N THR A 110 -11.91 12.13 -4.63
CA THR A 110 -11.25 10.84 -4.86
C THR A 110 -11.85 10.12 -6.07
N TRP A 111 -11.15 9.12 -6.58
CA TRP A 111 -11.59 8.36 -7.73
C TRP A 111 -13.00 7.74 -7.53
N LEU A 112 -13.76 7.67 -8.61
CA LEU A 112 -15.19 7.31 -8.67
C LEU A 112 -16.17 8.30 -8.03
N GLU A 113 -15.74 9.42 -7.48
CA GLU A 113 -16.64 10.47 -7.01
C GLU A 113 -16.88 11.56 -8.07
N GLU A 114 -18.12 12.05 -8.18
CA GLU A 114 -18.53 13.05 -9.19
C GLU A 114 -18.90 14.40 -8.57
N GLU A 115 -18.50 14.63 -7.33
CA GLU A 115 -18.90 15.80 -6.57
C GLU A 115 -18.31 17.09 -7.17
N LYS A 116 -19.18 18.07 -7.44
CA LYS A 116 -18.75 19.40 -7.86
C LYS A 116 -18.26 20.19 -6.66
N LEU A 117 -16.97 20.53 -6.66
CA LEU A 117 -16.32 21.32 -5.63
C LEU A 117 -16.00 22.70 -6.19
N THR A 118 -16.39 23.76 -5.48
CA THR A 118 -16.13 25.14 -5.91
C THR A 118 -15.59 25.92 -4.72
N PRO A 119 -14.30 26.26 -4.71
CA PRO A 119 -13.69 26.87 -3.55
C PRO A 119 -14.19 28.32 -3.38
N VAL A 120 -14.61 28.64 -2.15
CA VAL A 120 -14.95 29.99 -1.71
C VAL A 120 -14.06 30.34 -0.52
N PHE A 121 -13.44 31.51 -0.58
CA PHE A 121 -12.46 31.96 0.40
C PHE A 121 -13.04 33.04 1.33
N GLU A 122 -12.89 32.84 2.63
CA GLU A 122 -13.05 33.90 3.64
C GLU A 122 -11.73 34.10 4.38
N ILE A 123 -11.35 35.35 4.63
CA ILE A 123 -10.11 35.69 5.33
C ILE A 123 -10.44 36.47 6.60
N VAL A 124 -10.05 35.91 7.74
CA VAL A 124 -10.13 36.55 9.06
C VAL A 124 -8.71 36.92 9.50
N ARG A 125 -8.38 38.21 9.41
CA ARG A 125 -7.08 38.74 9.85
C ARG A 125 -7.14 39.19 11.30
N ARG A 126 -6.11 38.81 12.06
CA ARG A 126 -5.85 39.27 13.43
C ARG A 126 -4.44 39.86 13.48
N ARG A 127 -4.09 40.49 14.60
CA ARG A 127 -2.85 41.27 14.73
C ARG A 127 -1.57 40.49 14.38
N ALA A 128 -1.52 39.19 14.71
CA ALA A 128 -0.34 38.34 14.52
C ALA A 128 -0.66 37.02 13.81
N GLU A 129 -1.88 36.85 13.28
CA GLU A 129 -2.31 35.62 12.65
C GLU A 129 -3.40 35.87 11.61
N THR A 130 -3.52 34.97 10.65
CA THR A 130 -4.62 34.93 9.69
C THR A 130 -5.25 33.55 9.71
N VAL A 131 -6.58 33.50 9.65
CA VAL A 131 -7.33 32.29 9.36
C VAL A 131 -8.00 32.46 8.00
N ILE A 132 -7.76 31.51 7.10
CA ILE A 132 -8.41 31.42 5.80
C ILE A 132 -9.37 30.24 5.87
N ILE A 133 -10.62 30.47 5.54
CA ILE A 133 -11.64 29.43 5.45
C ILE A 133 -11.84 29.13 3.97
N VAL A 134 -11.62 27.88 3.57
CA VAL A 134 -11.88 27.39 2.22
C VAL A 134 -13.12 26.52 2.26
N SER A 135 -14.26 27.05 1.82
CA SER A 135 -15.50 26.28 1.71
C SER A 135 -15.60 25.69 0.30
N LEU A 136 -15.71 24.37 0.18
CA LEU A 136 -15.90 23.71 -1.11
C LEU A 136 -17.37 23.47 -1.44
N ASN A 137 -18.19 23.30 -0.40
CA ASN A 137 -19.66 23.20 -0.43
C ASN A 137 -20.21 23.30 1.01
N GLU A 138 -21.49 22.97 1.21
CA GLU A 138 -22.15 23.01 2.53
C GLU A 138 -21.53 22.06 3.57
N LYS A 139 -20.95 20.95 3.13
CA LYS A 139 -20.42 19.88 4.00
C LYS A 139 -18.91 20.01 4.24
N ARG A 140 -18.15 20.59 3.30
CA ARG A 140 -16.69 20.60 3.34
C ARG A 140 -16.13 22.00 3.47
N LYS A 141 -15.48 22.24 4.61
CA LYS A 141 -14.75 23.46 4.93
C LYS A 141 -13.38 23.11 5.45
N PHE A 142 -12.38 23.89 5.06
CA PHE A 142 -11.01 23.74 5.52
C PHE A 142 -10.54 25.05 6.14
N PHE A 143 -9.69 24.94 7.16
CA PHE A 143 -9.17 26.08 7.90
C PHE A 143 -7.65 26.11 7.75
N ILE A 144 -7.13 27.19 7.18
CA ILE A 144 -5.69 27.44 7.05
C ILE A 144 -5.35 28.55 8.03
N ARG A 145 -4.57 28.24 9.06
CA ARG A 145 -4.14 29.21 10.07
C ARG A 145 -2.64 29.44 9.97
N ALA A 146 -2.25 30.69 9.76
CA ALA A 146 -0.85 31.08 9.70
C ALA A 146 -0.54 32.17 10.71
N ASN A 147 0.64 32.12 11.34
CA ASN A 147 1.12 33.11 12.31
C ASN A 147 1.66 34.40 11.63
N THR A 148 0.96 34.86 10.60
CA THR A 148 1.26 36.10 9.88
C THR A 148 -0.07 36.78 9.47
N PRO A 149 -0.18 38.12 9.56
CA PRO A 149 -1.30 38.86 8.97
C PRO A 149 -1.18 39.01 7.44
N SER A 150 -0.01 38.69 6.87
CA SER A 150 0.32 38.94 5.47
C SER A 150 -0.02 37.75 4.57
N VAL A 151 -1.28 37.70 4.15
CA VAL A 151 -1.82 36.70 3.21
C VAL A 151 -2.44 37.39 2.01
N LYS A 152 -2.15 36.87 0.82
CA LYS A 152 -2.78 37.26 -0.45
C LYS A 152 -3.50 36.05 -1.06
N ILE A 153 -4.65 36.29 -1.66
CA ILE A 153 -5.34 35.30 -2.49
C ILE A 153 -5.54 35.94 -3.86
N LYS A 154 -5.10 35.26 -4.90
CA LYS A 154 -5.29 35.67 -6.29
C LYS A 154 -5.66 34.43 -7.08
N ASP A 155 -6.80 34.49 -7.77
CA ASP A 155 -7.39 33.33 -8.44
C ASP A 155 -7.50 32.16 -7.42
N ASP A 156 -6.95 30.99 -7.75
CA ASP A 156 -6.94 29.81 -6.87
C ASP A 156 -5.62 29.64 -6.09
N ILE A 157 -4.80 30.70 -5.98
CA ILE A 157 -3.52 30.66 -5.26
C ILE A 157 -3.61 31.43 -3.95
N ILE A 158 -3.31 30.73 -2.86
CA ILE A 158 -3.12 31.32 -1.53
C ILE A 158 -1.62 31.50 -1.30
N THR A 159 -1.19 32.76 -1.12
CA THR A 159 0.21 33.12 -0.83
C THR A 159 0.32 33.63 0.61
N ILE A 160 1.15 32.95 1.41
CA ILE A 160 1.45 33.29 2.80
C ILE A 160 2.85 33.89 2.88
N ILE A 161 2.94 35.13 3.33
CA ILE A 161 4.19 35.89 3.42
C ILE A 161 4.68 35.85 4.88
N PRO A 162 5.87 35.28 5.14
CA PRO A 162 6.41 35.14 6.48
C PRO A 162 6.76 36.50 7.10
N GLN A 163 6.31 36.71 8.35
CA GLN A 163 6.66 37.88 9.19
C GLN A 163 7.16 37.46 10.59
N SER A 164 7.25 36.16 10.83
CA SER A 164 7.75 35.51 12.04
C SER A 164 8.73 34.42 11.62
N ASN A 165 9.77 34.16 12.42
CA ASN A 165 10.67 33.03 12.22
C ASN A 165 10.56 32.06 13.42
N PRO A 166 10.01 30.85 13.26
CA PRO A 166 9.47 30.30 12.00
C PRO A 166 8.10 30.90 11.62
N LEU A 167 7.78 30.87 10.33
CA LEU A 167 6.41 30.92 9.84
C LEU A 167 5.79 29.54 10.10
N THR A 168 4.66 29.49 10.79
CA THR A 168 3.88 28.27 10.98
C THR A 168 2.56 28.39 10.25
N CYS A 169 2.17 27.31 9.58
CA CYS A 169 0.89 27.19 8.89
C CYS A 169 0.26 25.84 9.21
N THR A 170 -0.96 25.83 9.70
CA THR A 170 -1.73 24.60 9.98
C THR A 170 -2.95 24.58 9.08
N ILE A 171 -3.18 23.47 8.40
CA ILE A 171 -4.36 23.22 7.56
C ILE A 171 -5.18 22.11 8.23
N SER A 172 -6.47 22.35 8.46
CA SER A 172 -7.37 21.39 9.11
C SER A 172 -8.70 21.25 8.39
N GLY A 173 -9.27 20.04 8.37
CA GLY A 173 -10.62 19.75 7.87
C GLY A 173 -11.75 19.93 8.89
N ASP A 174 -11.45 19.84 10.19
CA ASP A 174 -12.50 19.69 11.23
C ASP A 174 -12.44 20.76 12.32
N SER A 175 -11.36 21.55 12.38
CA SER A 175 -11.08 22.44 13.50
C SER A 175 -10.43 23.75 13.09
N VAL A 176 -10.74 24.81 13.86
CA VAL A 176 -10.08 26.13 13.77
C VAL A 176 -8.90 26.23 14.75
N THR A 177 -8.68 25.19 15.56
CA THR A 177 -7.64 25.19 16.59
C THR A 177 -6.26 25.17 15.94
N HIS A 178 -5.40 26.12 16.35
CA HIS A 178 -4.01 26.09 15.93
C HIS A 178 -3.28 25.01 16.71
N VAL A 179 -2.67 24.08 15.98
CA VAL A 179 -1.75 23.10 16.54
C VAL A 179 -0.36 23.44 16.03
N PRO A 180 0.57 23.86 16.91
CA PRO A 180 1.95 24.16 16.52
C PRO A 180 2.63 22.95 15.90
N PHE A 181 3.51 23.18 14.92
CA PHE A 181 4.26 22.13 14.22
C PHE A 181 4.93 21.12 15.17
N ASP A 182 5.68 21.62 16.16
CA ASP A 182 6.41 20.76 17.12
C ASP A 182 5.46 19.94 18.02
N SER A 183 4.24 20.44 18.25
CA SER A 183 3.21 19.68 18.97
C SER A 183 2.75 18.48 18.14
N VAL A 184 2.51 18.67 16.84
CA VAL A 184 2.12 17.57 15.94
C VAL A 184 3.25 16.54 15.84
N VAL A 185 4.51 16.99 15.75
CA VAL A 185 5.68 16.09 15.77
C VAL A 185 5.75 15.30 17.07
N GLY A 186 5.49 15.93 18.22
CA GLY A 186 5.46 15.27 19.53
C GLY A 186 4.41 14.17 19.60
N VAL A 187 3.18 14.46 19.16
CA VAL A 187 2.07 13.49 19.12
C VAL A 187 2.40 12.35 18.14
N LYS A 188 2.97 12.65 16.97
CA LYS A 188 3.38 11.64 15.98
C LYS A 188 4.48 10.71 16.52
N LYS A 189 5.45 11.26 17.25
CA LYS A 189 6.49 10.47 17.92
C LYS A 189 5.90 9.52 18.98
N GLU A 190 4.98 10.01 19.82
CA GLU A 190 4.31 9.18 20.82
C GLU A 190 3.50 8.06 20.14
N TYR A 191 2.73 8.39 19.11
CA TYR A 191 1.97 7.43 18.33
C TYR A 191 2.89 6.34 17.73
N TYR A 192 3.99 6.73 17.06
CA TYR A 192 4.88 5.77 16.39
C TYR A 192 5.61 4.87 17.39
N SER A 193 5.93 5.37 18.59
CA SER A 193 6.55 4.56 19.64
C SER A 193 5.69 3.39 20.14
N LYS A 194 4.37 3.43 19.89
CA LYS A 194 3.44 2.33 20.23
C LYS A 194 3.50 1.20 19.19
N PHE A 195 3.84 1.53 17.94
CA PHE A 195 3.72 0.61 16.80
C PHE A 195 5.05 0.16 16.21
N LEU A 196 6.14 0.88 16.47
CA LEU A 196 7.45 0.61 15.87
C LEU A 196 8.49 0.18 16.91
N PRO A 197 9.42 -0.72 16.56
CA PRO A 197 10.53 -1.08 17.44
C PRO A 197 11.51 0.09 17.59
N ALA A 198 12.14 0.21 18.76
CA ALA A 198 12.92 1.41 19.13
C ALA A 198 14.33 1.49 18.52
N ASP A 199 14.94 0.37 18.13
CA ASP A 199 16.42 0.27 18.07
C ASP A 199 17.02 -0.23 16.74
N LYS A 200 16.26 -0.36 15.66
CA LYS A 200 16.79 -0.82 14.36
C LYS A 200 16.05 -0.19 13.19
N GLU A 201 16.72 0.60 12.35
CA GLU A 201 16.19 1.09 11.06
C GLU A 201 16.51 0.09 9.92
N ASP A 202 16.26 -1.21 10.17
CA ASP A 202 16.43 -2.27 9.17
C ASP A 202 15.20 -2.39 8.25
N ILE A 203 15.23 -3.34 7.31
CA ILE A 203 14.12 -3.57 6.37
C ILE A 203 12.78 -3.76 7.11
N LYS A 204 12.77 -4.47 8.25
CA LYS A 204 11.55 -4.75 9.00
C LYS A 204 10.99 -3.49 9.65
N PHE A 205 11.85 -2.60 10.13
CA PHE A 205 11.40 -1.32 10.65
C PHE A 205 10.77 -0.45 9.56
N TRP A 206 11.44 -0.31 8.42
CA TRP A 206 10.90 0.51 7.32
C TRP A 206 9.62 -0.08 6.74
N ALA A 207 9.53 -1.40 6.60
CA ALA A 207 8.30 -2.08 6.18
C ALA A 207 7.13 -1.83 7.14
N GLN A 208 7.37 -1.88 8.46
CA GLN A 208 6.36 -1.56 9.48
C GLN A 208 5.95 -0.09 9.45
N LEU A 209 6.91 0.83 9.29
CA LEU A 209 6.66 2.27 9.23
C LEU A 209 5.88 2.64 7.96
N ASN A 210 6.29 2.12 6.80
CA ASN A 210 5.59 2.33 5.53
C ASN A 210 4.13 1.85 5.61
N ALA A 211 3.88 0.68 6.21
CA ALA A 211 2.51 0.20 6.42
C ALA A 211 1.72 1.10 7.39
N LEU A 212 2.34 1.55 8.48
CA LEU A 212 1.71 2.46 9.44
C LEU A 212 1.33 3.81 8.80
N ASP A 213 2.20 4.34 7.94
CA ASP A 213 1.93 5.56 7.16
C ASP A 213 0.76 5.37 6.17
N LEU A 214 0.48 4.13 5.76
CA LEU A 214 -0.60 3.74 4.84
C LEU A 214 -1.86 3.22 5.57
N TYR A 215 -1.93 3.33 6.90
CA TYR A 215 -3.16 3.04 7.62
C TYR A 215 -4.11 4.24 7.58
N PHE A 216 -5.17 4.16 6.79
CA PHE A 216 -6.12 5.28 6.61
C PHE A 216 -7.41 5.05 7.38
N GLU A 217 -7.90 6.11 8.02
CA GLU A 217 -9.22 6.20 8.63
C GLU A 217 -10.03 7.25 7.86
N ARG A 218 -11.23 6.88 7.46
CA ARG A 218 -12.17 7.73 6.72
C ARG A 218 -13.56 7.59 7.30
N GLU A 219 -14.46 8.49 6.96
CA GLU A 219 -15.90 8.36 7.31
C GLU A 219 -16.45 6.98 6.90
N ALA A 220 -16.01 6.47 5.74
CA ALA A 220 -16.50 5.21 5.21
C ALA A 220 -15.98 3.98 5.98
N GLY A 221 -14.82 4.03 6.66
CA GLY A 221 -14.13 2.88 7.25
C GLY A 221 -12.66 3.14 7.60
N GLU A 222 -11.94 2.13 8.09
CA GLU A 222 -10.50 2.22 8.38
C GLU A 222 -9.73 0.97 7.98
N GLY A 223 -8.45 1.11 7.65
CA GLY A 223 -7.58 -0.01 7.28
C GLY A 223 -6.37 0.41 6.46
N TYR A 224 -5.48 -0.55 6.18
CA TYR A 224 -4.34 -0.34 5.29
C TYR A 224 -4.76 -0.11 3.84
N VAL A 225 -4.29 0.97 3.23
CA VAL A 225 -4.42 1.20 1.79
C VAL A 225 -3.23 0.60 1.03
N ALA A 226 -3.40 0.31 -0.26
CA ALA A 226 -2.38 -0.38 -1.05
C ALA A 226 -1.09 0.43 -1.24
N GLY A 227 -1.18 1.69 -1.66
CA GLY A 227 0.04 2.49 -1.87
C GLY A 227 -0.20 3.91 -2.36
N LEU A 228 0.84 4.75 -2.30
CA LEU A 228 0.81 6.12 -2.80
C LEU A 228 1.73 6.31 -4.01
N PRO A 229 1.27 6.97 -5.09
CA PRO A 229 0.03 7.74 -5.15
C PRO A 229 -1.17 7.00 -5.75
N GLU A 230 -0.97 5.84 -6.39
CA GLU A 230 -1.98 5.29 -7.30
C GLU A 230 -3.15 4.63 -6.60
N PHE A 231 -2.90 3.94 -5.48
CA PHE A 231 -3.91 3.12 -4.79
C PHE A 231 -4.12 3.55 -3.33
N PRO A 232 -4.53 4.81 -3.04
CA PRO A 232 -4.83 5.30 -1.69
C PRO A 232 -6.19 4.78 -1.16
N TRP A 233 -6.45 3.49 -1.36
CA TRP A 233 -7.68 2.80 -0.97
C TRP A 233 -7.45 1.35 -0.53
N TRP A 234 -8.51 0.76 0.04
CA TRP A 234 -8.46 -0.58 0.61
C TRP A 234 -8.51 -1.62 -0.50
N PHE A 235 -7.43 -2.36 -0.64
CA PHE A 235 -7.25 -3.38 -1.66
C PHE A 235 -7.12 -4.75 -0.98
N GLY A 236 -7.85 -5.74 -1.47
CA GLY A 236 -8.01 -7.03 -0.79
C GLY A 236 -6.69 -7.74 -0.59
N ILE A 237 -5.99 -8.04 -1.69
CA ILE A 237 -4.75 -8.82 -1.65
C ILE A 237 -3.60 -8.05 -0.96
N ASP A 238 -3.46 -6.75 -1.17
CA ASP A 238 -2.46 -5.91 -0.49
C ASP A 238 -2.64 -5.97 1.02
N SER A 239 -3.88 -5.79 1.49
CA SER A 239 -4.21 -5.86 2.91
C SER A 239 -3.93 -7.24 3.50
N VAL A 240 -4.07 -8.31 2.71
CA VAL A 240 -3.70 -9.66 3.15
C VAL A 240 -2.20 -9.75 3.41
N TYR A 241 -1.36 -9.33 2.47
CA TYR A 241 0.09 -9.36 2.63
C TYR A 241 0.58 -8.42 3.74
N THR A 242 -0.01 -7.22 3.83
CA THR A 242 0.25 -6.28 4.92
C THR A 242 -0.10 -6.92 6.27
N GLY A 243 -1.31 -7.48 6.37
CA GLY A 243 -1.79 -8.14 7.59
C GLY A 243 -0.88 -9.29 8.01
N LEU A 244 -0.51 -10.19 7.09
CA LEU A 244 0.35 -11.34 7.37
C LEU A 244 1.70 -10.91 7.96
N GLY A 245 2.31 -9.86 7.41
CA GLY A 245 3.55 -9.28 7.94
C GLY A 245 3.42 -8.73 9.35
N LEU A 246 2.25 -8.16 9.68
CA LEU A 246 2.05 -7.38 10.90
C LEU A 246 1.38 -8.15 12.04
N LEU A 247 0.90 -9.38 11.82
CA LEU A 247 0.21 -10.21 12.81
C LEU A 247 0.95 -10.32 14.15
N ARG A 248 2.29 -10.42 14.13
CA ARG A 248 3.13 -10.59 15.33
C ARG A 248 3.79 -9.29 15.81
N THR A 249 3.29 -8.14 15.37
CA THR A 249 3.77 -6.82 15.78
C THR A 249 2.74 -6.11 16.66
N SER A 250 3.07 -4.95 17.21
CA SER A 250 2.10 -4.14 17.96
C SER A 250 1.01 -3.51 17.07
N GLN A 251 1.07 -3.69 15.75
CA GLN A 251 0.02 -3.28 14.82
C GLN A 251 -1.12 -4.30 14.67
N ILE A 252 -1.16 -5.39 15.44
CA ILE A 252 -2.19 -6.44 15.33
C ILE A 252 -3.64 -5.92 15.41
N GLU A 253 -3.90 -4.88 16.20
CA GLU A 253 -5.24 -4.24 16.27
C GLU A 253 -5.60 -3.49 14.98
N LEU A 254 -4.62 -2.93 14.28
CA LEU A 254 -4.81 -2.31 12.96
C LEU A 254 -5.06 -3.37 11.88
N VAL A 255 -4.43 -4.55 12.02
CA VAL A 255 -4.71 -5.71 11.17
C VAL A 255 -6.15 -6.18 11.38
N LYS A 256 -6.61 -6.29 12.64
CA LYS A 256 -8.00 -6.63 12.96
C LYS A 256 -8.98 -5.67 12.31
N ALA A 257 -8.79 -4.36 12.49
CA ALA A 257 -9.65 -3.34 11.91
C ALA A 257 -9.69 -3.43 10.37
N SER A 258 -8.55 -3.72 9.74
CA SER A 258 -8.48 -3.94 8.28
C SER A 258 -9.27 -5.19 7.84
N ILE A 259 -9.19 -6.29 8.59
CA ILE A 259 -9.99 -7.51 8.34
C ILE A 259 -11.49 -7.19 8.43
N GLU A 260 -11.91 -6.50 9.49
CA GLU A 260 -13.32 -6.12 9.70
C GLU A 260 -13.82 -5.18 8.59
N ASN A 261 -12.99 -4.23 8.18
CA ASN A 261 -13.33 -3.28 7.12
C ASN A 261 -13.53 -3.98 5.77
N LEU A 262 -12.60 -4.85 5.38
CA LEU A 262 -12.72 -5.64 4.17
C LEU A 262 -13.96 -6.55 4.21
N ALA A 263 -14.15 -7.29 5.30
CA ALA A 263 -15.30 -8.17 5.47
C ALA A 263 -16.63 -7.41 5.38
N ARG A 264 -16.69 -6.18 5.90
CA ARG A 264 -17.90 -5.35 5.81
C ARG A 264 -18.24 -4.99 4.37
N PHE A 265 -17.25 -4.60 3.56
CA PHE A 265 -17.49 -4.23 2.16
C PHE A 265 -17.63 -5.43 1.22
N GLY A 266 -17.02 -6.58 1.54
CA GLY A 266 -17.06 -7.79 0.73
C GLY A 266 -18.10 -8.83 1.17
N ASP A 267 -19.04 -8.47 2.04
CA ASP A 267 -20.08 -9.38 2.58
C ASP A 267 -19.48 -10.66 3.21
N GLY A 268 -18.54 -10.46 4.13
CA GLY A 268 -17.80 -11.53 4.82
C GLY A 268 -16.53 -12.00 4.09
N LEU A 269 -16.18 -11.37 2.96
CA LEU A 269 -14.98 -11.66 2.16
C LEU A 269 -14.14 -10.39 1.98
N ALA A 270 -12.92 -10.53 1.46
CA ALA A 270 -12.15 -9.37 1.00
C ALA A 270 -12.59 -9.00 -0.43
N PRO A 271 -13.12 -7.79 -0.67
CA PRO A 271 -13.30 -7.27 -2.03
C PRO A 271 -11.93 -7.04 -2.68
N HIS A 272 -11.90 -6.99 -4.02
CA HIS A 272 -10.68 -6.66 -4.74
C HIS A 272 -10.26 -5.22 -4.43
N GLU A 273 -11.21 -4.29 -4.54
CA GLU A 273 -10.91 -2.88 -4.39
C GLU A 273 -12.12 -2.07 -3.90
N VAL A 274 -11.89 -1.26 -2.87
CA VAL A 274 -12.88 -0.34 -2.30
C VAL A 274 -12.23 1.02 -2.05
N THR A 275 -12.72 2.05 -2.73
CA THR A 275 -12.21 3.41 -2.55
C THR A 275 -12.39 3.88 -1.11
N THR A 276 -11.58 4.86 -0.69
CA THR A 276 -11.69 5.48 0.64
C THR A 276 -13.00 6.24 0.88
N ALA A 277 -13.80 6.45 -0.17
CA ALA A 277 -15.19 6.91 -0.10
C ALA A 277 -16.22 5.79 0.10
N GLY A 278 -15.78 4.52 0.16
CA GLY A 278 -16.63 3.36 0.37
C GLY A 278 -17.28 2.80 -0.90
N ARG A 279 -16.82 3.22 -2.10
CA ARG A 279 -17.31 2.63 -3.35
C ARG A 279 -16.54 1.36 -3.66
N ILE A 280 -17.25 0.25 -3.79
CA ILE A 280 -16.69 -1.03 -4.23
C ILE A 280 -16.51 -0.93 -5.75
N TYR A 281 -15.26 -0.81 -6.20
CA TYR A 281 -14.93 -0.82 -7.63
C TYR A 281 -15.01 -2.24 -8.19
N ALA A 282 -14.36 -3.18 -7.48
CA ALA A 282 -14.26 -4.56 -7.90
C ALA A 282 -14.53 -5.51 -6.72
N ARG A 283 -15.34 -6.53 -6.99
CA ARG A 283 -15.64 -7.60 -6.02
C ARG A 283 -14.48 -8.59 -5.95
N ALA A 284 -14.49 -9.42 -4.91
CA ALA A 284 -13.49 -10.44 -4.68
C ALA A 284 -13.26 -11.35 -5.89
N ARG A 285 -12.00 -11.48 -6.30
CA ARG A 285 -11.48 -12.52 -7.20
C ARG A 285 -11.20 -13.80 -6.43
N ILE A 286 -10.96 -14.89 -7.17
CA ILE A 286 -10.84 -16.22 -6.58
C ILE A 286 -9.58 -16.36 -5.72
N ASN A 287 -8.46 -15.72 -6.07
CA ASN A 287 -7.24 -15.71 -5.24
C ASN A 287 -7.43 -15.04 -3.87
N GLU A 288 -8.30 -14.03 -3.78
CA GLU A 288 -8.50 -13.24 -2.56
C GLU A 288 -9.29 -14.00 -1.49
N LEU A 289 -10.21 -14.87 -1.89
CA LEU A 289 -10.98 -15.72 -0.98
C LEU A 289 -10.08 -16.57 -0.07
N PRO A 290 -9.20 -17.45 -0.59
CA PRO A 290 -8.36 -18.29 0.25
C PRO A 290 -7.25 -17.48 0.93
N ALA A 291 -6.73 -16.43 0.30
CA ALA A 291 -5.70 -15.58 0.89
C ALA A 291 -6.24 -14.81 2.12
N PHE A 292 -7.43 -14.22 2.01
CA PHE A 292 -8.11 -13.55 3.12
C PHE A 292 -8.46 -14.51 4.24
N ALA A 293 -9.06 -15.66 3.90
CA ALA A 293 -9.35 -16.71 4.87
C ALA A 293 -8.09 -17.21 5.58
N TYR A 294 -6.94 -17.26 4.88
CA TYR A 294 -5.67 -17.64 5.48
C TYR A 294 -5.16 -16.59 6.47
N LEU A 295 -5.21 -15.29 6.13
CA LEU A 295 -4.91 -14.21 7.08
C LEU A 295 -5.80 -14.32 8.33
N VAL A 296 -7.12 -14.47 8.15
CA VAL A 296 -8.06 -14.59 9.27
C VAL A 296 -7.78 -15.83 10.11
N THR A 297 -7.49 -16.97 9.49
CA THR A 297 -7.11 -18.21 10.19
C THR A 297 -5.88 -17.98 11.07
N ARG A 298 -4.84 -17.35 10.51
CA ARG A 298 -3.60 -17.02 11.24
C ARG A 298 -3.83 -16.02 12.36
N TYR A 299 -4.72 -15.05 12.17
CA TYR A 299 -5.15 -14.10 13.20
C TYR A 299 -5.88 -14.81 14.35
N VAL A 300 -6.85 -15.68 14.05
CA VAL A 300 -7.59 -16.44 15.07
C VAL A 300 -6.67 -17.40 15.82
N ALA A 301 -5.76 -18.09 15.12
CA ALA A 301 -4.78 -18.98 15.75
C ALA A 301 -3.86 -18.24 16.74
N LEU A 302 -3.59 -16.95 16.49
CA LEU A 302 -2.75 -16.13 17.34
C LEU A 302 -3.51 -15.50 18.52
N THR A 303 -4.75 -15.06 18.31
CA THR A 303 -5.53 -14.26 19.28
C THR A 303 -6.56 -15.06 20.06
N GLY A 304 -7.01 -16.20 19.54
CA GLY A 304 -8.13 -16.97 20.09
C GLY A 304 -9.51 -16.38 19.80
N GLU A 305 -9.63 -15.34 18.96
CA GLU A 305 -10.91 -14.71 18.62
C GLU A 305 -11.74 -15.55 17.62
N VAL A 306 -12.24 -16.70 18.08
CA VAL A 306 -12.94 -17.70 17.26
C VAL A 306 -14.19 -17.20 16.53
N SER A 307 -14.76 -16.06 16.92
CA SER A 307 -15.88 -15.42 16.21
C SER A 307 -15.54 -15.10 14.75
N PHE A 308 -14.28 -14.80 14.45
CA PHE A 308 -13.79 -14.52 13.10
C PHE A 308 -13.78 -15.76 12.20
N MET A 309 -13.90 -16.98 12.74
CA MET A 309 -14.00 -18.20 11.94
C MET A 309 -15.23 -18.21 11.02
N LYS A 310 -16.27 -17.41 11.31
CA LYS A 310 -17.40 -17.20 10.40
C LYS A 310 -16.95 -16.67 9.03
N LEU A 311 -15.94 -15.80 8.98
CA LEU A 311 -15.39 -15.27 7.73
C LEU A 311 -14.67 -16.36 6.94
N VAL A 312 -13.89 -17.20 7.64
CA VAL A 312 -13.19 -18.34 7.04
C VAL A 312 -14.18 -19.36 6.48
N ASP A 313 -15.23 -19.68 7.23
CA ASP A 313 -16.28 -20.60 6.78
C ASP A 313 -17.04 -20.06 5.55
N THR A 314 -17.31 -18.75 5.52
CA THR A 314 -17.91 -18.07 4.35
C THR A 314 -17.04 -18.21 3.11
N ALA A 315 -15.73 -17.97 3.23
CA ALA A 315 -14.78 -18.13 2.14
C ALA A 315 -14.66 -19.59 1.68
N CYS A 316 -14.53 -20.54 2.60
CA CYS A 316 -14.44 -21.97 2.30
C CYS A 316 -15.70 -22.48 1.57
N LYS A 317 -16.90 -22.11 2.01
CA LYS A 317 -18.16 -22.47 1.32
C LYS A 317 -18.19 -21.95 -0.12
N ARG A 318 -17.77 -20.70 -0.34
CA ARG A 318 -17.70 -20.13 -1.69
C ARG A 318 -16.66 -20.85 -2.55
N LEU A 319 -15.48 -21.14 -2.01
CA LEU A 319 -14.43 -21.87 -2.71
C LEU A 319 -14.87 -23.29 -3.10
N LEU A 320 -15.48 -24.03 -2.17
CA LEU A 320 -15.99 -25.39 -2.42
C LEU A 320 -17.05 -25.42 -3.53
N SER A 321 -17.82 -24.35 -3.69
CA SER A 321 -18.82 -24.24 -4.77
C SER A 321 -18.20 -24.01 -6.16
N SER A 322 -16.92 -23.66 -6.23
CA SER A 322 -16.21 -23.28 -7.46
C SER A 322 -14.93 -24.07 -7.69
N ILE A 323 -14.80 -25.29 -7.15
CA ILE A 323 -13.64 -26.15 -7.41
C ILE A 323 -13.80 -26.99 -8.69
N ASN A 324 -12.69 -27.24 -9.39
CA ASN A 324 -12.64 -28.19 -10.50
C ASN A 324 -12.63 -29.66 -10.01
N LYS A 325 -12.61 -30.61 -10.95
CA LYS A 325 -12.57 -32.06 -10.67
C LYS A 325 -11.38 -32.49 -9.80
N ASP A 326 -10.28 -31.74 -9.84
CA ASP A 326 -9.05 -32.02 -9.09
C ASP A 326 -9.06 -31.36 -7.69
N GLY A 327 -10.06 -30.51 -7.41
CA GLY A 327 -10.29 -29.89 -6.11
C GLY A 327 -9.76 -28.46 -5.96
N TYR A 328 -9.38 -27.81 -7.06
CA TYR A 328 -8.80 -26.47 -7.04
C TYR A 328 -9.83 -25.40 -7.45
N PRO A 329 -9.84 -24.22 -6.77
CA PRO A 329 -10.74 -23.13 -7.13
C PRO A 329 -10.54 -22.68 -8.57
N VAL A 330 -11.65 -22.41 -9.26
CA VAL A 330 -11.71 -21.94 -10.64
C VAL A 330 -12.11 -20.47 -10.66
N GLY A 331 -11.29 -19.66 -11.30
CA GLY A 331 -11.49 -18.25 -11.60
C GLY A 331 -10.18 -17.47 -11.51
N GLU A 332 -10.31 -16.15 -11.64
CA GLU A 332 -9.18 -15.24 -11.81
C GLU A 332 -8.20 -15.28 -10.63
N GLY A 333 -6.90 -15.25 -10.97
CA GLY A 333 -5.79 -15.18 -10.02
C GLY A 333 -5.32 -13.75 -9.75
N ILE A 334 -4.16 -13.63 -9.11
CA ILE A 334 -3.49 -12.34 -8.85
C ILE A 334 -2.95 -11.68 -10.11
N VAL A 335 -2.55 -12.48 -11.11
CA VAL A 335 -2.16 -11.97 -12.42
C VAL A 335 -3.40 -11.87 -13.29
N GLU A 336 -3.70 -10.66 -13.75
CA GLU A 336 -4.90 -10.35 -14.53
C GLU A 336 -4.71 -10.80 -15.99
N VAL A 337 -4.96 -12.08 -16.26
CA VAL A 337 -4.90 -12.62 -17.62
C VAL A 337 -6.32 -12.78 -18.17
N PRO A 338 -6.72 -12.01 -19.21
CA PRO A 338 -8.03 -12.16 -19.84
C PRO A 338 -8.27 -13.59 -20.32
N GLY A 339 -9.48 -14.12 -20.12
CA GLY A 339 -9.83 -15.48 -20.56
C GLY A 339 -9.47 -16.59 -19.57
N THR A 340 -9.00 -16.26 -18.36
CA THR A 340 -8.70 -17.22 -17.29
C THR A 340 -9.84 -17.40 -16.29
N GLU A 341 -11.02 -16.82 -16.54
CA GLU A 341 -12.17 -16.85 -15.62
C GLU A 341 -12.74 -18.26 -15.42
N ALA A 342 -12.47 -19.18 -16.36
CA ALA A 342 -12.86 -20.59 -16.29
C ALA A 342 -11.67 -21.51 -15.95
N SER A 343 -10.52 -20.95 -15.55
CA SER A 343 -9.30 -21.69 -15.24
C SER A 343 -9.06 -21.78 -13.74
N ALA A 344 -8.48 -22.88 -13.28
CA ALA A 344 -7.82 -22.90 -11.98
C ALA A 344 -6.43 -22.27 -12.15
N MET A 345 -6.10 -21.29 -11.31
CA MET A 345 -4.81 -20.58 -11.33
C MET A 345 -3.89 -21.10 -10.22
N LEU A 346 -2.59 -21.18 -10.50
CA LEU A 346 -1.59 -21.77 -9.59
C LEU A 346 -1.52 -21.05 -8.23
N ASP A 347 -1.60 -19.73 -8.22
CA ASP A 347 -1.58 -18.90 -7.01
C ASP A 347 -2.80 -19.17 -6.13
N SER A 348 -4.00 -19.20 -6.72
CA SER A 348 -5.27 -19.49 -6.04
C SER A 348 -5.28 -20.91 -5.48
N ALA A 349 -4.78 -21.87 -6.26
CA ALA A 349 -4.61 -23.25 -5.83
C ALA A 349 -3.62 -23.39 -4.66
N SER A 350 -2.51 -22.65 -4.72
CA SER A 350 -1.49 -22.64 -3.67
C SER A 350 -2.02 -22.03 -2.38
N TRP A 351 -2.72 -20.90 -2.47
CA TRP A 351 -3.38 -20.28 -1.33
C TRP A 351 -4.41 -21.20 -0.69
N PHE A 352 -5.28 -21.82 -1.49
CA PHE A 352 -6.32 -22.68 -0.95
C PHE A 352 -5.74 -23.93 -0.29
N TYR A 353 -4.71 -24.54 -0.90
CA TYR A 353 -4.02 -25.65 -0.26
C TYR A 353 -3.37 -25.20 1.06
N LYS A 354 -2.67 -24.06 1.08
CA LYS A 354 -2.05 -23.56 2.32
C LYS A 354 -3.07 -23.23 3.40
N LEU A 355 -4.22 -22.66 3.04
CA LEU A 355 -5.34 -22.41 3.94
C LEU A 355 -5.82 -23.70 4.62
N LEU A 356 -6.14 -24.73 3.84
CA LEU A 356 -6.63 -25.99 4.40
C LEU A 356 -5.57 -26.65 5.29
N PHE A 357 -4.30 -26.57 4.91
CA PHE A 357 -3.20 -27.05 5.74
C PHE A 357 -3.12 -26.31 7.07
N GLU A 358 -3.17 -24.97 7.05
CA GLU A 358 -3.10 -24.14 8.26
C GLU A 358 -4.29 -24.39 9.20
N LEU A 359 -5.50 -24.55 8.63
CA LEU A 359 -6.70 -24.88 9.38
C LEU A 359 -6.58 -26.22 10.10
N GLU A 360 -6.06 -27.25 9.42
CA GLU A 360 -5.84 -28.57 10.03
C GLU A 360 -4.73 -28.49 11.09
N SER A 361 -3.57 -27.89 10.77
CA SER A 361 -2.43 -27.84 11.68
C SER A 361 -2.67 -27.02 12.95
N SER A 362 -3.54 -26.01 12.87
CA SER A 362 -3.96 -25.19 14.02
C SER A 362 -5.17 -25.78 14.78
N GLY A 363 -5.80 -26.83 14.26
CA GLY A 363 -7.05 -27.38 14.79
C GLY A 363 -8.30 -26.53 14.50
N LEU A 364 -8.15 -25.38 13.84
CA LEU A 364 -9.26 -24.48 13.52
C LEU A 364 -10.23 -25.04 12.46
N ILE A 365 -9.82 -26.06 11.72
CA ILE A 365 -10.68 -26.76 10.77
C ILE A 365 -11.96 -27.32 11.42
N ASP A 366 -11.92 -27.67 12.71
CA ASP A 366 -13.06 -28.24 13.44
C ASP A 366 -14.15 -27.19 13.73
N HIS A 367 -13.81 -25.90 13.63
CA HIS A 367 -14.76 -24.80 13.72
C HIS A 367 -15.54 -24.57 12.42
N LEU A 368 -15.15 -25.21 11.30
CA LEU A 368 -15.84 -25.05 10.04
C LEU A 368 -17.11 -25.90 9.98
N GLU A 369 -18.16 -25.33 9.42
CA GLU A 369 -19.39 -26.08 9.12
C GLU A 369 -19.13 -27.06 7.97
N CYS A 370 -18.32 -26.64 6.99
CA CYS A 370 -17.89 -27.43 5.83
C CYS A 370 -16.73 -28.41 6.10
N ARG A 371 -16.45 -28.77 7.38
CA ARG A 371 -15.30 -29.61 7.76
C ARG A 371 -15.34 -31.02 7.16
N SER A 372 -16.53 -31.56 6.91
CA SER A 372 -16.72 -32.88 6.27
C SER A 372 -16.20 -32.92 4.84
N GLU A 373 -16.21 -31.78 4.16
CA GLU A 373 -15.72 -31.61 2.79
C GLU A 373 -14.26 -31.17 2.77
N THR A 374 -13.84 -30.27 3.67
CA THR A 374 -12.49 -29.70 3.64
C THR A 374 -11.40 -30.69 4.07
N LYS A 375 -11.66 -31.59 5.05
CA LYS A 375 -10.66 -32.58 5.49
C LYS A 375 -10.27 -33.58 4.38
N PRO A 376 -11.21 -34.29 3.72
CA PRO A 376 -10.86 -35.17 2.60
C PRO A 376 -10.25 -34.41 1.42
N LEU A 377 -10.66 -33.16 1.21
CA LEU A 377 -10.10 -32.32 0.16
C LEU A 377 -8.62 -32.04 0.42
N LEU A 378 -8.23 -31.67 1.66
CA LEU A 378 -6.82 -31.47 2.04
C LEU A 378 -5.96 -32.70 1.72
N GLU A 379 -6.42 -33.90 2.08
CA GLU A 379 -5.71 -35.16 1.77
C GLU A 379 -5.52 -35.35 0.26
N LYS A 380 -6.57 -35.05 -0.53
CA LYS A 380 -6.54 -35.10 -1.99
C LYS A 380 -5.54 -34.10 -2.58
N LEU A 381 -5.54 -32.85 -2.09
CA LEU A 381 -4.63 -31.80 -2.55
C LEU A 381 -3.19 -32.19 -2.24
N HIS A 382 -2.90 -32.58 -0.99
CA HIS A 382 -1.56 -32.99 -0.55
C HIS A 382 -0.99 -34.13 -1.40
N LYS A 383 -1.81 -35.15 -1.70
CA LYS A 383 -1.38 -36.30 -2.50
C LYS A 383 -1.11 -35.96 -3.98
N ASN A 384 -1.85 -35.02 -4.56
CA ASN A 384 -1.88 -34.82 -6.01
C ASN A 384 -1.26 -33.50 -6.47
N PHE A 385 -0.88 -32.57 -5.58
CA PHE A 385 -0.45 -31.22 -5.97
C PHE A 385 0.60 -31.21 -7.08
N ILE A 386 1.73 -31.89 -6.88
CA ILE A 386 2.82 -31.94 -7.89
C ILE A 386 2.39 -32.70 -9.15
N LYS A 387 1.54 -33.73 -9.02
CA LYS A 387 1.04 -34.48 -10.18
C LYS A 387 0.11 -33.63 -11.07
N VAL A 388 -0.69 -32.77 -10.45
CA VAL A 388 -1.62 -31.88 -11.15
C VAL A 388 -0.89 -30.68 -11.72
N TRP A 389 -0.08 -30.01 -10.90
CA TRP A 389 0.52 -28.72 -11.23
C TRP A 389 1.94 -28.79 -11.78
N GLY A 390 2.72 -29.84 -11.51
CA GLY A 390 4.10 -29.94 -11.97
C GLY A 390 4.24 -30.07 -13.48
N ASN A 391 5.20 -29.35 -14.04
CA ASN A 391 5.60 -29.35 -15.45
C ASN A 391 7.10 -29.71 -15.58
N GLU A 392 7.44 -30.94 -15.15
CA GLU A 392 8.80 -31.52 -15.04
C GLU A 392 9.77 -30.79 -14.09
N GLU A 393 10.01 -29.50 -14.33
CA GLU A 393 10.97 -28.65 -13.60
C GLU A 393 10.30 -27.50 -12.83
N LEU A 394 9.15 -27.02 -13.31
CA LEU A 394 8.37 -25.92 -12.73
C LEU A 394 6.89 -26.34 -12.58
N PHE A 395 5.97 -25.38 -12.61
CA PHE A 395 4.53 -25.61 -12.50
C PHE A 395 3.80 -25.04 -13.72
N PHE A 396 2.62 -25.57 -14.01
CA PHE A 396 1.67 -24.92 -14.90
C PHE A 396 1.06 -23.71 -14.20
N ASP A 397 0.93 -22.59 -14.90
CA ASP A 397 0.32 -21.35 -14.40
C ASP A 397 -1.21 -21.49 -14.27
N ALA A 398 -1.82 -22.21 -15.22
CA ALA A 398 -3.27 -22.39 -15.27
C ALA A 398 -3.66 -23.79 -15.76
N ILE A 399 -4.82 -24.26 -15.29
CA ILE A 399 -5.46 -25.50 -15.74
C ILE A 399 -6.91 -25.20 -16.11
N SER A 400 -7.27 -25.43 -17.37
CA SER A 400 -8.65 -25.24 -17.86
C SER A 400 -9.18 -26.54 -18.45
N GLY A 401 -10.16 -27.13 -17.76
CA GLY A 401 -10.69 -28.44 -18.12
C GLY A 401 -9.66 -29.57 -18.04
N GLY A 402 -9.11 -29.97 -19.19
CA GLY A 402 -8.03 -30.97 -19.30
C GLY A 402 -6.69 -30.40 -19.72
N GLU A 403 -6.68 -29.15 -20.19
CA GLU A 403 -5.49 -28.47 -20.73
C GLU A 403 -4.71 -27.80 -19.61
N LYS A 404 -3.38 -27.75 -19.78
CA LYS A 404 -2.45 -27.14 -18.83
C LYS A 404 -1.60 -26.11 -19.55
N TYR A 405 -1.46 -24.94 -18.96
CA TYR A 405 -0.82 -23.79 -19.58
C TYR A 405 0.38 -23.32 -18.78
N PHE A 406 1.47 -22.98 -19.47
CA PHE A 406 2.62 -22.32 -18.89
C PHE A 406 2.79 -20.97 -19.58
N PHE A 407 2.58 -19.90 -18.81
CA PHE A 407 2.71 -18.51 -19.24
C PHE A 407 3.99 -17.87 -18.69
N GLY A 408 4.61 -18.48 -17.68
CA GLY A 408 5.86 -17.98 -17.08
C GLY A 408 5.64 -16.75 -16.20
N HIS A 409 4.48 -16.63 -15.56
CA HIS A 409 4.23 -15.55 -14.60
C HIS A 409 5.00 -15.78 -13.31
N PHE A 410 5.16 -14.73 -12.49
CA PHE A 410 5.82 -14.87 -11.19
C PHE A 410 5.14 -15.88 -10.26
N ILE A 411 3.88 -16.26 -10.53
CA ILE A 411 3.09 -17.16 -9.68
C ILE A 411 3.73 -18.54 -9.48
N GLN A 412 4.71 -18.90 -10.31
CA GLN A 412 5.61 -20.05 -10.13
C GLN A 412 6.27 -20.08 -8.74
N ILE A 413 6.44 -18.93 -8.09
CA ILE A 413 7.05 -18.84 -6.76
C ILE A 413 6.11 -19.26 -5.62
N TYR A 414 4.79 -19.25 -5.80
CA TYR A 414 3.82 -19.49 -4.71
C TYR A 414 3.95 -20.87 -4.06
N PRO A 415 4.04 -21.99 -4.81
CA PRO A 415 4.25 -23.31 -4.19
C PRO A 415 5.51 -23.37 -3.32
N LEU A 416 6.52 -22.55 -3.65
CA LEU A 416 7.79 -22.49 -2.92
C LEU A 416 7.69 -21.57 -1.70
N ALA A 417 7.17 -20.36 -1.87
CA ALA A 417 7.01 -19.39 -0.79
C ALA A 417 6.04 -19.88 0.32
N LEU A 418 5.08 -20.74 -0.03
CA LEU A 418 4.11 -21.35 0.90
C LEU A 418 4.52 -22.75 1.40
N GLU A 419 5.67 -23.27 0.99
CA GLU A 419 6.22 -24.59 1.35
C GLU A 419 5.31 -25.78 1.00
N LEU A 420 4.75 -25.77 -0.21
CA LEU A 420 3.78 -26.79 -0.64
C LEU A 420 4.41 -28.00 -1.32
N VAL A 421 5.73 -27.97 -1.57
CA VAL A 421 6.45 -29.04 -2.27
C VAL A 421 7.68 -29.51 -1.48
N PRO A 422 8.10 -30.79 -1.61
CA PRO A 422 9.28 -31.32 -0.94
C PRO A 422 10.54 -30.53 -1.24
N LYS A 423 11.46 -30.50 -0.26
CA LYS A 423 12.70 -29.71 -0.30
C LYS A 423 13.50 -29.88 -1.59
N GLU A 424 13.67 -31.11 -2.06
CA GLU A 424 14.44 -31.39 -3.28
C GLU A 424 13.73 -30.94 -4.56
N TYR A 425 12.39 -30.94 -4.59
CA TYR A 425 11.65 -30.39 -5.72
C TYR A 425 11.79 -28.87 -5.77
N GLY A 426 11.61 -28.19 -4.63
CA GLY A 426 11.68 -26.74 -4.59
C GLY A 426 13.06 -26.17 -4.87
N LYS A 427 14.15 -26.84 -4.43
CA LYS A 427 15.51 -26.47 -4.82
C LYS A 427 15.71 -26.53 -6.34
N ARG A 428 15.29 -27.62 -6.99
CA ARG A 428 15.38 -27.74 -8.45
C ARG A 428 14.56 -26.66 -9.15
N ALA A 429 13.34 -26.41 -8.67
CA ALA A 429 12.49 -25.37 -9.23
C ALA A 429 13.14 -23.97 -9.12
N LEU A 430 13.75 -23.62 -7.98
CA LEU A 430 14.48 -22.36 -7.84
C LEU A 430 15.66 -22.25 -8.82
N GLU A 431 16.45 -23.31 -8.98
CA GLU A 431 17.55 -23.32 -9.96
C GLU A 431 17.01 -23.12 -11.39
N THR A 432 15.96 -23.84 -11.78
CA THR A 432 15.31 -23.64 -13.08
C THR A 432 14.76 -22.22 -13.24
N MET A 433 14.19 -21.62 -12.19
CA MET A 433 13.74 -20.22 -12.24
C MET A 433 14.89 -19.24 -12.47
N LYS A 434 16.07 -19.48 -11.87
CA LYS A 434 17.29 -18.69 -12.15
C LYS A 434 17.73 -18.84 -13.60
N GLU A 435 17.82 -20.08 -14.09
CA GLU A 435 18.24 -20.38 -15.45
C GLU A 435 17.31 -19.78 -16.51
N ARG A 436 16.00 -19.75 -16.23
CA ARG A 436 14.98 -19.18 -17.13
C ARG A 436 14.85 -17.66 -17.04
N GLY A 437 15.56 -17.00 -16.12
CA GLY A 437 15.63 -15.53 -16.06
C GLY A 437 14.50 -14.87 -15.28
N PHE A 438 13.89 -15.54 -14.29
CA PHE A 438 12.91 -14.90 -13.40
C PHE A 438 13.52 -13.82 -12.49
N PHE A 439 14.84 -13.84 -12.29
CA PHE A 439 15.55 -12.93 -11.39
C PHE A 439 16.50 -12.02 -12.18
N THR A 440 16.41 -10.72 -11.90
CA THR A 440 17.31 -9.69 -12.43
C THR A 440 18.13 -9.09 -11.28
N ASN A 441 19.00 -8.13 -11.58
CA ASN A 441 19.75 -7.40 -10.55
C ASN A 441 18.84 -6.67 -9.54
N ASN A 442 17.64 -6.27 -9.94
CA ASN A 442 16.72 -5.49 -9.10
C ASN A 442 15.74 -6.34 -8.29
N GLY A 443 15.60 -7.64 -8.60
CA GLY A 443 14.62 -8.52 -7.96
C GLY A 443 13.97 -9.49 -8.95
N MET A 444 12.78 -9.99 -8.59
CA MET A 444 12.01 -10.93 -9.40
C MET A 444 11.07 -10.20 -10.37
N ILE A 445 11.09 -10.57 -11.65
CA ILE A 445 10.22 -9.96 -12.67
C ILE A 445 8.78 -10.45 -12.56
N HIS A 446 7.85 -9.66 -13.10
CA HIS A 446 6.43 -9.99 -13.15
C HIS A 446 6.15 -11.23 -14.02
N THR A 447 6.75 -11.32 -15.22
CA THR A 447 6.50 -12.44 -16.15
C THR A 447 7.69 -12.65 -17.09
N LEU A 448 7.96 -13.88 -17.50
CA LEU A 448 8.94 -14.18 -18.54
C LEU A 448 8.51 -13.56 -19.88
N PRO A 449 9.44 -13.12 -20.75
CA PRO A 449 9.11 -12.55 -22.05
C PRO A 449 8.76 -13.64 -23.09
N LEU A 450 7.80 -14.51 -22.77
CA LEU A 450 7.30 -15.56 -23.66
C LEU A 450 6.18 -15.02 -24.57
N GLU A 451 5.32 -14.18 -24.00
CA GLU A 451 4.26 -13.41 -24.68
C GLU A 451 4.19 -12.01 -24.03
N MET A 452 3.59 -11.02 -24.69
CA MET A 452 3.40 -9.70 -24.09
C MET A 452 2.10 -9.66 -23.28
N PHE A 453 2.19 -9.45 -21.97
CA PHE A 453 1.03 -9.33 -21.08
C PHE A 453 0.86 -7.90 -20.56
N GLU A 454 -0.37 -7.54 -20.22
CA GLU A 454 -0.64 -6.30 -19.48
C GLU A 454 -0.30 -6.48 -17.99
N ALA A 455 0.37 -5.50 -17.38
CA ALA A 455 0.61 -5.41 -15.95
C ALA A 455 0.42 -3.95 -15.53
N GLY A 456 -0.83 -3.50 -15.37
CA GLY A 456 -1.18 -2.11 -15.02
C GLY A 456 -0.82 -1.04 -16.07
N GLU A 457 -1.14 0.22 -15.79
CA GLU A 457 -0.83 1.38 -16.65
C GLU A 457 0.56 2.01 -16.36
N TYR A 458 1.64 1.23 -16.29
CA TYR A 458 3.00 1.76 -16.01
C TYR A 458 3.76 2.26 -17.26
N GLY A 459 3.06 2.82 -18.25
CA GLY A 459 3.67 3.37 -19.46
C GLY A 459 3.96 2.35 -20.59
N PRO A 460 4.71 2.76 -21.64
CA PRO A 460 4.78 2.04 -22.92
C PRO A 460 5.85 0.92 -23.00
N THR A 461 6.52 0.57 -21.90
CA THR A 461 7.63 -0.41 -21.90
C THR A 461 7.15 -1.86 -21.76
N ASP A 462 8.03 -2.82 -22.09
CA ASP A 462 7.81 -4.26 -21.89
C ASP A 462 7.48 -4.57 -20.42
N LYS A 463 6.19 -4.83 -20.17
CA LYS A 463 5.63 -5.00 -18.83
C LYS A 463 6.04 -6.32 -18.17
N ASN A 464 6.54 -7.27 -18.94
CA ASN A 464 7.02 -8.56 -18.44
C ASN A 464 8.23 -8.40 -17.51
N SER A 465 9.15 -7.51 -17.89
CA SER A 465 10.42 -7.27 -17.20
C SER A 465 10.31 -6.39 -15.94
N ILE A 466 9.11 -5.89 -15.62
CA ILE A 466 8.89 -5.05 -14.44
C ILE A 466 9.16 -5.89 -13.19
N VAL A 467 9.97 -5.38 -12.28
CA VAL A 467 10.30 -6.03 -11.01
C VAL A 467 9.37 -5.52 -9.92
N TRP A 468 8.39 -6.34 -9.55
CA TRP A 468 7.50 -6.02 -8.43
C TRP A 468 8.15 -6.40 -7.09
N SER A 469 7.89 -5.59 -6.08
CA SER A 469 8.43 -5.82 -4.74
C SER A 469 7.78 -7.05 -4.08
N LEU A 470 6.50 -7.35 -4.36
CA LEU A 470 5.79 -8.52 -3.81
C LEU A 470 6.37 -9.86 -4.30
N PRO A 471 6.51 -10.14 -5.63
CA PRO A 471 7.22 -11.33 -6.11
C PRO A 471 8.64 -11.45 -5.58
N THR A 472 9.36 -10.33 -5.44
CA THR A 472 10.70 -10.30 -4.85
C THR A 472 10.67 -10.74 -3.36
N ALA A 473 9.67 -10.31 -2.58
CA ALA A 473 9.49 -10.76 -1.20
C ALA A 473 9.11 -12.25 -1.11
N LEU A 474 8.26 -12.74 -2.03
CA LEU A 474 7.92 -14.15 -2.13
C LEU A 474 9.13 -15.01 -2.52
N ALA A 475 9.98 -14.52 -3.42
CA ALA A 475 11.24 -15.16 -3.80
C ALA A 475 12.23 -15.21 -2.65
N LEU A 476 12.34 -14.13 -1.86
CA LEU A 476 13.13 -14.12 -0.63
C LEU A 476 12.63 -15.19 0.35
N LYS A 477 11.32 -15.29 0.55
CA LYS A 477 10.71 -16.33 1.41
C LYS A 477 11.01 -17.73 0.89
N ALA A 478 10.84 -17.97 -0.41
CA ALA A 478 11.16 -19.24 -1.04
C ALA A 478 12.66 -19.59 -0.88
N ALA A 479 13.56 -18.64 -1.09
CA ALA A 479 15.00 -18.84 -0.91
C ALA A 479 15.33 -19.31 0.53
N ILE A 480 14.72 -18.67 1.54
CA ILE A 480 14.86 -19.06 2.95
C ILE A 480 14.32 -20.47 3.18
N ASN A 481 13.09 -20.76 2.72
CA ASN A 481 12.44 -22.05 2.91
C ASN A 481 13.26 -23.23 2.34
N TYR A 482 13.92 -23.03 1.20
CA TYR A 482 14.68 -24.08 0.52
C TYR A 482 16.20 -24.02 0.77
N GLY A 483 16.69 -23.02 1.52
CA GLY A 483 18.08 -22.89 1.93
C GLY A 483 19.01 -22.36 0.83
N ASP A 484 18.50 -21.54 -0.07
CA ASP A 484 19.24 -20.90 -1.16
C ASP A 484 19.82 -19.56 -0.71
N THR A 485 21.00 -19.61 -0.08
CA THR A 485 21.63 -18.43 0.53
C THR A 485 22.06 -17.36 -0.47
N GLN A 486 22.32 -17.74 -1.72
CA GLN A 486 22.69 -16.79 -2.77
C GLN A 486 21.47 -15.98 -3.20
N LEU A 487 20.34 -16.65 -3.47
CA LEU A 487 19.10 -15.95 -3.83
C LEU A 487 18.57 -15.13 -2.66
N GLU A 488 18.68 -15.63 -1.42
CA GLU A 488 18.31 -14.88 -0.22
C GLU A 488 19.07 -13.55 -0.13
N ALA A 489 20.40 -13.60 -0.19
CA ALA A 489 21.24 -12.42 -0.11
C ALA A 489 20.93 -11.42 -1.24
N HIS A 490 20.66 -11.94 -2.45
CA HIS A 490 20.32 -11.13 -3.61
C HIS A 490 18.99 -10.40 -3.43
N MET A 491 17.90 -11.11 -3.11
CA MET A 491 16.59 -10.49 -2.91
C MET A 491 16.59 -9.51 -1.73
N ARG A 492 17.33 -9.82 -0.65
CA ARG A 492 17.52 -8.89 0.48
C ARG A 492 18.20 -7.60 0.03
N SER A 493 19.27 -7.70 -0.76
CA SER A 493 19.98 -6.54 -1.31
C SER A 493 19.08 -5.66 -2.18
N SER A 494 18.12 -6.23 -2.90
CA SER A 494 17.15 -5.46 -3.71
C SER A 494 16.32 -4.50 -2.84
N PHE A 495 15.87 -4.94 -1.66
CA PHE A 495 15.15 -4.10 -0.71
C PHE A 495 16.06 -3.08 0.00
N GLU A 496 17.29 -3.48 0.34
CA GLU A 496 18.28 -2.56 0.94
C GLU A 496 18.63 -1.41 -0.01
N GLU A 497 18.66 -1.67 -1.31
CA GLU A 497 18.91 -0.64 -2.32
C GLU A 497 17.68 0.25 -2.54
N ALA A 498 16.49 -0.34 -2.64
CA ALA A 498 15.24 0.42 -2.78
C ALA A 498 15.04 1.43 -1.63
N LEU A 499 15.42 1.08 -0.39
CA LEU A 499 15.38 2.00 0.76
C LEU A 499 16.29 3.23 0.62
N LYS A 500 17.22 3.26 -0.34
CA LYS A 500 18.17 4.36 -0.58
C LYS A 500 17.84 5.17 -1.83
N ILE A 501 17.04 4.63 -2.75
CA ILE A 501 16.66 5.26 -4.02
C ILE A 501 15.26 5.89 -3.86
N GLY A 502 14.95 6.92 -4.66
CA GLY A 502 13.66 7.62 -4.59
C GLY A 502 13.50 8.42 -3.29
N MET A 503 12.53 8.03 -2.46
CA MET A 503 12.36 8.56 -1.10
C MET A 503 13.08 7.63 -0.10
N PRO A 504 14.19 8.05 0.54
CA PRO A 504 14.91 7.19 1.48
C PRO A 504 13.99 6.67 2.58
N GLY A 505 14.02 5.36 2.85
CA GLY A 505 13.14 4.72 3.84
C GLY A 505 11.74 4.36 3.33
N ALA A 506 11.42 4.56 2.05
CA ALA A 506 10.20 4.06 1.43
C ALA A 506 10.51 2.84 0.57
N ILE A 507 9.71 1.78 0.68
CA ILE A 507 9.80 0.61 -0.19
C ILE A 507 8.71 0.72 -1.26
N PRO A 508 9.07 0.89 -2.55
CA PRO A 508 8.12 1.11 -3.63
C PRO A 508 7.43 -0.18 -4.05
N GLU A 509 6.43 -0.03 -4.91
CA GLU A 509 5.73 -1.13 -5.58
C GLU A 509 6.60 -1.85 -6.62
N ILE A 510 7.31 -1.06 -7.44
CA ILE A 510 8.24 -1.54 -8.46
C ILE A 510 9.67 -1.20 -8.02
N LEU A 511 10.52 -2.20 -7.94
CA LEU A 511 11.91 -2.02 -7.52
C LEU A 511 12.80 -1.57 -8.68
N PRO A 512 13.79 -0.68 -8.44
CA PRO A 512 14.11 -0.09 -7.14
C PRO A 512 13.36 1.22 -6.82
N ASP A 513 12.71 1.86 -7.81
CA ASP A 513 12.02 3.15 -7.67
C ASP A 513 11.00 3.36 -8.81
N GLY A 514 9.82 2.75 -8.68
CA GLY A 514 8.73 2.88 -9.65
C GLY A 514 7.37 2.47 -9.08
N GLY A 515 6.30 2.74 -9.84
CA GLY A 515 4.93 2.55 -9.37
C GLY A 515 4.61 3.47 -8.20
N CYS A 516 3.88 2.97 -7.20
CA CYS A 516 3.75 3.67 -5.93
C CYS A 516 5.11 3.83 -5.24
N THR A 517 5.44 5.05 -4.79
CA THR A 517 6.67 5.35 -4.02
C THR A 517 6.71 4.58 -2.70
N VAL A 518 5.54 4.21 -2.17
CA VAL A 518 5.41 3.36 -0.98
C VAL A 518 4.24 2.40 -1.19
N GLN A 519 4.47 1.12 -0.90
CA GLN A 519 3.48 0.05 -1.08
C GLN A 519 3.32 -0.79 0.20
N ALA A 520 2.08 -0.96 0.67
CA ALA A 520 1.77 -1.57 1.96
C ALA A 520 2.02 -3.08 1.99
N TRP A 521 1.91 -3.81 0.87
CA TRP A 521 2.21 -5.24 0.84
C TRP A 521 3.65 -5.56 1.26
N ASN A 522 4.55 -4.57 1.25
CA ASN A 522 5.95 -4.74 1.65
C ASN A 522 6.08 -5.01 3.15
N ALA A 523 5.03 -4.77 3.95
CA ALA A 523 4.98 -5.23 5.33
C ALA A 523 5.15 -6.75 5.45
N PHE A 524 4.82 -7.51 4.40
CA PHE A 524 5.05 -8.96 4.34
C PHE A 524 6.51 -9.34 4.63
N LEU A 525 7.49 -8.47 4.33
CA LEU A 525 8.90 -8.68 4.66
C LEU A 525 9.15 -8.91 6.16
N VAL A 526 8.25 -8.46 7.03
CA VAL A 526 8.31 -8.69 8.48
C VAL A 526 8.01 -10.15 8.85
N ASP A 527 7.16 -10.85 8.09
CA ASP A 527 6.93 -12.31 8.26
C ASP A 527 8.04 -13.14 7.60
N VAL A 528 8.74 -12.57 6.61
CA VAL A 528 9.82 -13.23 5.87
C VAL A 528 11.17 -13.20 6.61
N LEU A 529 11.49 -12.08 7.28
CA LEU A 529 12.80 -11.79 7.90
C LEU A 529 12.79 -11.93 9.42
#